data_AF-A0AAV5IFL4-F1
#
_entry.id   AF-A0AAV5IFL4-F1
#
_cell.length_a   1.000
_cell.length_b   1.000
_cell.length_c   1.000
_cell.angle_alpha   90.00
_cell.angle_beta   90.00
_cell.angle_gamma   90.00
#
_symmetry.space_group_name_H-M   'P 1'
#
loop_
_entity.id
_entity.type
_entity.pdbx_description
1 polymer ?
#
loop_
_entity_poly.entity_id
_entity_poly.type
_entity_poly.pdbx_seq_one_letter_code
_entity_poly.pdbx_strand_id
1 'polypeptide(L)'
;MINLTTLMVLQWGAAISERDVISGRGHKCKQDWLNHGGDLHNIRFAEGETKISPETVRNLQLKWEFYAGRDITATPAIFDGPLYFPSWNGYVYAVNALDGSLIWNLDLKELGINATGFVSNVNTMVARATPTIADDLVILGIYGPALVIAVERSSGKLVWSTKLDSHAAAVIMMSGTYHKGDKLRHWELLERFKTTKLCSFPISGGMDPLSWLLPRDSVVSLVR
;
A
#
# COMPACT_ATOMS: atom_id res chain seq x y z
N MET A 1 23.71 -21.28 11.86
CA MET A 1 22.31 -20.81 11.96
C MET A 1 22.23 -19.52 11.16
N ILE A 2 21.62 -19.54 9.97
CA ILE A 2 21.48 -18.37 9.10
C ILE A 2 20.13 -17.75 9.44
N ASN A 3 20.15 -16.55 10.02
CA ASN A 3 18.95 -15.79 10.32
C ASN A 3 18.46 -15.13 9.01
N LEU A 4 17.36 -15.62 8.44
CA LEU A 4 16.77 -15.09 7.22
C LEU A 4 15.68 -14.09 7.60
N THR A 5 16.06 -12.82 7.77
CA THR A 5 15.13 -11.70 7.87
C THR A 5 14.48 -11.50 6.50
N THR A 6 13.15 -11.48 6.44
CA THR A 6 12.45 -11.05 5.22
C THR A 6 12.65 -9.54 5.09
N LEU A 7 13.57 -9.18 4.20
CA LEU A 7 13.93 -7.80 3.88
C LEU A 7 13.00 -7.31 2.76
N MET A 8 12.09 -6.39 3.06
CA MET A 8 11.41 -5.63 2.01
C MET A 8 12.24 -4.37 1.74
N VAL A 9 13.06 -4.42 0.69
CA VAL A 9 13.88 -3.31 0.23
C VAL A 9 13.01 -2.36 -0.59
N LEU A 10 12.77 -1.17 -0.07
CA LEU A 10 12.37 -0.02 -0.87
C LEU A 10 13.63 0.81 -1.15
N GLN A 11 13.82 1.26 -2.38
CA GLN A 11 15.07 1.89 -2.81
C GLN A 11 14.78 3.29 -3.33
N TRP A 12 15.19 4.32 -2.56
CA TRP A 12 15.14 5.72 -3.02
C TRP A 12 16.18 6.60 -2.32
N GLY A 13 16.95 7.34 -3.12
CA GLY A 13 17.88 8.36 -2.66
C GLY A 13 17.43 9.77 -3.01
N ALA A 14 17.17 10.62 -2.03
CA ALA A 14 17.31 12.07 -2.17
C ALA A 14 17.80 12.70 -0.87
N ALA A 15 18.97 13.36 -0.92
CA ALA A 15 19.35 14.38 0.05
C ALA A 15 18.61 15.67 -0.31
N ILE A 16 18.08 16.36 0.70
CA ILE A 16 17.58 17.73 0.60
C ILE A 16 18.53 18.60 1.43
N SER A 17 18.99 19.71 0.86
CA SER A 17 19.66 20.78 1.61
C SER A 17 18.59 21.79 2.06
N GLU A 18 18.76 22.41 3.22
CA GLU A 18 17.79 23.31 3.88
C GLU A 18 17.32 24.54 3.07
N ARG A 19 17.82 24.76 1.84
CA ARG A 19 17.50 25.95 1.03
C ARG A 19 16.31 25.84 0.08
N ASP A 20 15.64 24.68 -0.01
CA ASP A 20 14.58 24.47 -1.02
C ASP A 20 13.17 24.92 -0.59
N VAL A 21 13.02 25.63 0.54
CA VAL A 21 11.70 25.99 1.12
C VAL A 21 11.04 27.24 0.50
N ILE A 22 11.73 28.07 -0.31
CA ILE A 22 11.24 29.44 -0.62
C ILE A 22 11.15 29.77 -2.12
N SER A 23 10.76 28.85 -3.01
CA SER A 23 10.36 29.29 -4.35
C SER A 23 9.21 28.49 -4.93
N GLY A 24 8.05 29.13 -5.09
CA GLY A 24 6.86 28.61 -5.77
C GLY A 24 7.06 28.42 -7.28
N ARG A 25 8.01 27.56 -7.65
CA ARG A 25 8.14 26.96 -9.00
C ARG A 25 7.86 25.47 -8.84
N GLY A 26 7.04 24.95 -9.75
CA GLY A 26 6.43 23.61 -9.68
C GLY A 26 7.33 22.54 -9.08
N HIS A 27 6.76 21.79 -8.12
CA HIS A 27 7.37 20.62 -7.50
C HIS A 27 8.00 19.75 -8.60
N LYS A 28 9.33 19.72 -8.65
CA LYS A 28 10.06 18.70 -9.39
C LYS A 28 9.57 17.37 -8.82
N CYS A 29 8.85 16.60 -9.64
CA CYS A 29 8.18 15.37 -9.24
C CYS A 29 9.20 14.45 -8.55
N LYS A 30 9.12 14.37 -7.21
CA LYS A 30 9.53 13.17 -6.48
C LYS A 30 8.71 12.06 -7.11
N GLN A 31 9.34 11.01 -7.64
CA GLN A 31 8.56 9.96 -8.26
C GLN A 31 7.66 9.30 -7.22
N ASP A 32 6.36 9.37 -7.47
CA ASP A 32 5.34 8.75 -6.64
C ASP A 32 5.12 7.29 -7.06
N TRP A 33 4.64 6.48 -6.12
CA TRP A 33 4.28 5.07 -6.33
C TRP A 33 2.86 4.87 -5.80
N LEU A 34 1.86 5.11 -6.64
CA LEU A 34 0.47 5.30 -6.23
C LEU A 34 -0.27 3.99 -5.94
N ASN A 35 0.20 2.87 -6.49
CA ASN A 35 -0.45 1.56 -6.39
C ASN A 35 0.56 0.42 -6.63
N HIS A 36 0.07 -0.81 -6.71
CA HIS A 36 0.89 -2.01 -6.89
C HIS A 36 1.84 -1.98 -8.11
N GLY A 37 1.45 -1.30 -9.18
CA GLY A 37 2.21 -1.15 -10.42
C GLY A 37 3.05 0.11 -10.52
N GLY A 38 3.04 0.96 -9.49
CA GLY A 38 3.59 2.31 -9.50
C GLY A 38 2.58 3.34 -10.00
N ASP A 39 1.96 3.08 -11.13
CA ASP A 39 0.99 3.96 -11.79
C ASP A 39 -0.11 3.17 -12.52
N LEU A 40 -0.82 3.81 -13.47
CA LEU A 40 -1.86 3.16 -14.28
C LEU A 40 -1.31 2.26 -15.38
N HIS A 41 -0.03 2.43 -15.76
CA HIS A 41 0.62 1.63 -16.79
C HIS A 41 1.11 0.28 -16.24
N ASN A 42 1.24 0.17 -14.91
CA ASN A 42 1.64 -1.06 -14.21
C ASN A 42 2.94 -1.66 -14.78
N ILE A 43 3.90 -0.78 -15.11
CA ILE A 43 5.20 -1.16 -15.64
C ILE A 43 6.23 -1.41 -14.54
N ARG A 44 5.90 -1.06 -13.28
CA ARG A 44 6.79 -1.22 -12.11
C ARG A 44 8.18 -0.62 -12.35
N PHE A 45 8.22 0.51 -13.03
CA PHE A 45 9.45 1.17 -13.45
C PHE A 45 9.58 2.55 -12.82
N ALA A 46 10.67 2.77 -12.10
CA ALA A 46 11.01 4.03 -11.46
C ALA A 46 11.69 5.00 -12.44
N GLU A 47 10.95 5.52 -13.43
CA GLU A 47 11.45 6.46 -14.46
C GLU A 47 12.28 7.65 -13.95
N GLY A 48 11.94 8.22 -12.79
CA GLY A 48 12.64 9.35 -12.17
C GLY A 48 13.84 8.98 -11.30
N GLU A 49 14.10 7.69 -11.06
CA GLU A 49 15.27 7.23 -10.29
C GLU A 49 16.49 7.06 -11.21
N THR A 50 17.52 7.88 -10.97
CA THR A 50 18.75 7.86 -11.79
C THR A 50 20.04 7.79 -10.97
N LYS A 51 19.96 7.69 -9.64
CA LYS A 51 21.14 7.69 -8.76
C LYS A 51 21.66 6.28 -8.53
N ILE A 52 20.76 5.31 -8.52
CA ILE A 52 21.11 3.89 -8.42
C ILE A 52 21.37 3.35 -9.83
N SER A 53 22.55 2.76 -10.01
CA SER A 53 23.07 2.23 -11.26
C SER A 53 23.95 1.01 -10.97
N PRO A 54 24.30 0.17 -11.96
CA PRO A 54 25.24 -0.94 -11.76
C PRO A 54 26.57 -0.51 -11.11
N GLU A 55 27.00 0.73 -11.33
CA GLU A 55 28.25 1.29 -10.78
C GLU A 55 28.10 1.72 -9.31
N THR A 56 26.92 2.21 -8.94
CA THR A 56 26.64 2.79 -7.60
C THR A 56 25.96 1.81 -6.65
N VAL A 57 25.36 0.72 -7.14
CA VAL A 57 24.62 -0.27 -6.34
C VAL A 57 25.43 -0.85 -5.18
N ARG A 58 26.75 -0.97 -5.35
CA ARG A 58 27.66 -1.47 -4.30
C ARG A 58 27.82 -0.54 -3.09
N ASN A 59 27.45 0.73 -3.24
CA ASN A 59 27.58 1.75 -2.20
C ASN A 59 26.29 1.90 -1.39
N LEU A 60 25.26 1.12 -1.70
CA LEU A 60 23.96 1.20 -1.06
C LEU A 60 24.06 0.86 0.43
N GLN A 61 23.40 1.67 1.24
CA GLN A 61 23.33 1.49 2.69
C GLN A 61 21.90 1.62 3.18
N LEU A 62 21.59 0.90 4.25
CA LEU A 62 20.33 1.06 4.96
C LEU A 62 20.22 2.52 5.42
N LYS A 63 19.17 3.21 4.98
CA LYS A 63 18.90 4.60 5.36
C LYS A 63 18.07 4.67 6.64
N TRP A 64 17.01 3.88 6.71
CA TRP A 64 16.16 3.74 7.89
C TRP A 64 15.41 2.41 7.87
N GLU A 65 14.95 2.01 9.05
CA GLU A 65 14.14 0.82 9.26
C GLU A 65 12.91 1.13 10.14
N PHE A 66 11.81 0.44 9.88
CA PHE A 66 10.57 0.53 10.66
C PHE A 66 10.07 -0.86 11.03
N TYR A 67 9.88 -1.11 12.32
CA TYR A 67 9.39 -2.40 12.83
C TYR A 67 7.86 -2.41 12.92
N ALA A 68 7.21 -3.24 12.11
CA ALA A 68 5.74 -3.33 12.03
C ALA A 68 5.15 -4.50 12.82
N GLY A 69 5.96 -5.27 13.56
CA GLY A 69 5.52 -6.32 14.48
C GLY A 69 4.98 -7.62 13.89
N ARG A 70 4.60 -7.66 12.60
CA ARG A 70 4.28 -8.87 11.82
C ARG A 70 4.51 -8.61 10.33
N ASP A 71 4.40 -9.69 9.56
CA ASP A 71 4.54 -9.77 8.10
C ASP A 71 4.00 -8.55 7.36
N ILE A 72 4.77 -8.12 6.38
CA ILE A 72 4.39 -7.11 5.40
C ILE A 72 4.51 -7.78 4.05
N THR A 73 3.38 -8.07 3.42
CA THR A 73 3.36 -8.75 2.11
C THR A 73 2.88 -7.84 0.98
N ALA A 74 2.45 -6.62 1.33
CA ALA A 74 1.99 -5.62 0.38
C ALA A 74 3.19 -4.82 -0.15
N THR A 75 3.14 -4.42 -1.42
CA THR A 75 4.00 -3.33 -1.90
C THR A 75 3.52 -2.03 -1.27
N PRO A 76 4.39 -1.19 -0.68
CA PRO A 76 3.97 0.10 -0.15
C PRO A 76 3.60 1.08 -1.25
N ALA A 77 2.71 2.02 -0.92
CA ALA A 77 2.42 3.16 -1.77
C ALA A 77 3.11 4.41 -1.21
N ILE A 78 3.58 5.29 -2.08
CA ILE A 78 4.25 6.55 -1.71
C ILE A 78 3.61 7.65 -2.53
N PHE A 79 3.19 8.72 -1.86
CA PHE A 79 2.67 9.91 -2.55
C PHE A 79 2.96 11.14 -1.72
N ASP A 80 3.70 12.09 -2.31
CA ASP A 80 4.02 13.38 -1.69
C ASP A 80 4.75 13.28 -0.33
N GLY A 81 5.58 12.25 -0.17
CA GLY A 81 6.49 12.09 0.97
C GLY A 81 6.14 10.98 1.97
N PRO A 82 4.88 10.80 2.41
CA PRO A 82 4.52 9.64 3.21
C PRO A 82 4.52 8.32 2.42
N LEU A 83 4.78 7.24 3.15
CA LEU A 83 4.80 5.86 2.71
C LEU A 83 3.75 5.06 3.48
N TYR A 84 2.87 4.37 2.75
CA TYR A 84 1.70 3.67 3.29
C TYR A 84 1.81 2.17 3.07
N PHE A 85 1.52 1.38 4.09
CA PHE A 85 1.53 -0.08 4.00
C PHE A 85 0.71 -0.72 5.12
N PRO A 86 0.02 -1.84 4.84
CA PRO A 86 -0.58 -2.66 5.88
C PRO A 86 0.39 -3.72 6.43
N SER A 87 0.13 -4.17 7.65
CA SER A 87 0.82 -5.28 8.30
C SER A 87 -0.17 -6.35 8.74
N TRP A 88 0.30 -7.60 8.80
CA TRP A 88 -0.45 -8.74 9.31
C TRP A 88 -0.72 -8.68 10.82
N ASN A 89 -0.21 -7.65 11.51
CA ASN A 89 -0.57 -7.38 12.90
C ASN A 89 -1.95 -6.72 13.06
N GLY A 90 -2.61 -6.39 11.94
CA GLY A 90 -3.92 -5.74 11.93
C GLY A 90 -3.88 -4.22 11.87
N TYR A 91 -2.70 -3.63 11.63
CA TYR A 91 -2.54 -2.19 11.47
C TYR A 91 -2.27 -1.80 10.01
N VAL A 92 -2.70 -0.58 9.68
CA VAL A 92 -2.23 0.16 8.50
C VAL A 92 -1.36 1.31 8.97
N TYR A 93 -0.19 1.47 8.36
CA TYR A 93 0.79 2.48 8.74
C TYR A 93 0.95 3.54 7.66
N ALA A 94 1.14 4.77 8.09
CA ALA A 94 1.81 5.82 7.32
C ALA A 94 3.08 6.24 8.04
N VAL A 95 4.20 6.20 7.33
CA VAL A 95 5.50 6.65 7.82
C VAL A 95 6.08 7.69 6.89
N ASN A 96 6.93 8.57 7.38
CA ASN A 96 7.65 9.52 6.56
C ASN A 96 8.71 8.76 5.74
N ALA A 97 8.67 8.83 4.41
CA ALA A 97 9.62 8.10 3.57
C ALA A 97 11.06 8.62 3.71
N LEU A 98 11.28 9.82 4.25
CA LEU A 98 12.63 10.37 4.40
C LEU A 98 13.41 9.73 5.53
N ASP A 99 12.76 9.49 6.67
CA ASP A 99 13.41 9.08 7.92
C ASP A 99 12.77 7.86 8.62
N GLY A 100 11.64 7.35 8.10
CA GLY A 100 10.92 6.22 8.67
C GLY A 100 10.07 6.55 9.89
N SER A 101 9.96 7.83 10.28
CA SER A 101 9.15 8.23 11.44
C SER A 101 7.66 7.95 11.22
N LEU A 102 6.98 7.47 12.27
CA LEU A 102 5.54 7.22 12.23
C LEU A 102 4.77 8.54 12.07
N ILE A 103 3.88 8.61 11.08
CA ILE A 103 2.94 9.72 10.90
C ILE A 103 1.61 9.36 11.57
N TRP A 104 1.04 8.22 11.20
CA TRP A 104 -0.16 7.67 11.82
C TRP A 104 -0.18 6.15 11.67
N ASN A 105 -0.95 5.49 12.53
CA ASN A 105 -1.37 4.11 12.33
C ASN A 105 -2.87 3.99 12.54
N LEU A 106 -3.49 3.02 11.89
CA LEU A 106 -4.89 2.66 12.05
C LEU A 106 -4.95 1.22 12.54
N ASP A 107 -5.50 1.00 13.74
CA ASP A 107 -5.88 -0.35 14.18
C ASP A 107 -7.19 -0.73 13.49
N LEU A 108 -7.16 -1.78 12.65
CA LEU A 108 -8.36 -2.21 11.94
C LEU A 108 -9.46 -2.67 12.91
N LYS A 109 -9.13 -3.09 14.14
CA LYS A 109 -10.14 -3.45 15.16
C LYS A 109 -10.99 -2.27 15.59
N GLU A 110 -10.45 -1.05 15.55
CA GLU A 110 -11.21 0.17 15.90
C GLU A 110 -12.34 0.47 14.90
N LEU A 111 -12.33 -0.17 13.74
CA LEU A 111 -13.43 -0.08 12.76
C LEU A 111 -14.71 -0.79 13.23
N GLY A 112 -14.66 -1.57 14.31
CA GLY A 112 -15.83 -2.27 14.87
C GLY A 112 -16.36 -3.41 13.98
N ILE A 113 -15.56 -3.88 13.03
CA ILE A 113 -15.90 -4.97 12.12
C ILE A 113 -15.21 -6.24 12.60
N ASN A 114 -15.96 -7.32 12.71
CA ASN A 114 -15.41 -8.60 13.15
C ASN A 114 -14.71 -9.32 11.99
N ALA A 115 -13.55 -9.91 12.28
CA ALA A 115 -12.92 -10.87 11.37
C ALA A 115 -13.84 -12.08 11.20
N THR A 116 -13.89 -12.66 10.00
CA THR A 116 -14.71 -13.84 9.70
C THR A 116 -14.15 -15.12 10.29
N GLY A 117 -12.88 -15.11 10.75
CA GLY A 117 -12.19 -16.29 11.28
C GLY A 117 -11.97 -17.40 10.25
N PHE A 118 -12.27 -17.14 8.97
CA PHE A 118 -12.15 -18.12 7.89
C PHE A 118 -10.70 -18.48 7.59
N VAL A 119 -9.79 -17.52 7.76
CA VAL A 119 -8.38 -17.72 7.48
C VAL A 119 -7.70 -18.29 8.72
N SER A 120 -7.10 -19.48 8.57
CA SER A 120 -6.38 -20.14 9.64
C SER A 120 -5.25 -19.26 10.19
N ASN A 121 -5.14 -19.20 11.52
CA ASN A 121 -4.16 -18.38 12.26
C ASN A 121 -4.30 -16.85 12.10
N VAL A 122 -5.42 -16.36 11.58
CA VAL A 122 -5.73 -14.93 11.45
C VAL A 122 -6.97 -14.60 12.27
N ASN A 123 -6.76 -14.23 13.53
CA ASN A 123 -7.84 -13.91 14.46
C ASN A 123 -8.20 -12.41 14.47
N THR A 124 -7.64 -11.63 13.54
CA THR A 124 -7.85 -10.18 13.42
C THR A 124 -8.06 -9.81 11.97
N MET A 125 -8.73 -8.68 11.70
CA MET A 125 -8.74 -8.12 10.36
C MET A 125 -7.32 -7.70 9.99
N VAL A 126 -6.90 -8.04 8.78
CA VAL A 126 -5.59 -7.65 8.24
C VAL A 126 -5.80 -7.11 6.83
N ALA A 127 -4.94 -6.21 6.37
CA ALA A 127 -4.89 -5.83 4.97
C ALA A 127 -3.67 -6.47 4.33
N ARG A 128 -3.87 -7.12 3.18
CA ARG A 128 -2.77 -7.70 2.38
C ARG A 128 -2.56 -6.98 1.06
N ALA A 129 -3.61 -6.30 0.58
CA ALA A 129 -3.58 -5.57 -0.67
C ALA A 129 -2.65 -4.36 -0.57
N THR A 130 -1.93 -4.08 -1.66
CA THR A 130 -1.17 -2.84 -1.82
C THR A 130 -2.13 -1.65 -1.71
N PRO A 131 -1.82 -0.65 -0.86
CA PRO A 131 -2.63 0.57 -0.79
C PRO A 131 -2.70 1.25 -2.16
N THR A 132 -3.86 1.84 -2.46
CA THR A 132 -4.08 2.65 -3.66
C THR A 132 -4.30 4.09 -3.24
N ILE A 133 -3.47 5.00 -3.74
CA ILE A 133 -3.60 6.43 -3.49
C ILE A 133 -4.62 7.02 -4.46
N ALA A 134 -5.60 7.74 -3.91
CA ALA A 134 -6.67 8.39 -4.65
C ALA A 134 -6.87 9.80 -4.10
N ASP A 135 -6.15 10.77 -4.67
CA ASP A 135 -6.13 12.16 -4.21
C ASP A 135 -5.76 12.22 -2.69
N ASP A 136 -6.72 12.56 -1.83
CA ASP A 136 -6.54 12.65 -0.37
C ASP A 136 -6.87 11.36 0.38
N LEU A 137 -7.09 10.26 -0.34
CA LEU A 137 -7.46 8.97 0.21
C LEU A 137 -6.38 7.92 0.01
N VAL A 138 -6.25 7.05 1.01
CA VAL A 138 -5.59 5.76 0.89
C VAL A 138 -6.67 4.68 0.92
N ILE A 139 -6.76 3.91 -0.15
CA ILE A 139 -7.77 2.86 -0.31
C ILE A 139 -7.09 1.50 -0.13
N LEU A 140 -7.65 0.66 0.74
CA LEU A 140 -7.13 -0.68 1.00
C LEU A 140 -8.24 -1.74 0.92
N GLY A 141 -7.87 -2.90 0.39
CA GLY A 141 -8.65 -4.12 0.54
C GLY A 141 -8.31 -4.82 1.85
N ILE A 142 -9.32 -5.06 2.67
CA ILE A 142 -9.20 -5.84 3.91
C ILE A 142 -9.41 -7.31 3.59
N TYR A 143 -8.63 -8.11 4.29
CA TYR A 143 -8.59 -9.55 4.24
C TYR A 143 -9.21 -10.12 5.53
N GLY A 144 -10.11 -11.08 5.37
CA GLY A 144 -10.88 -11.70 6.46
C GLY A 144 -12.22 -11.01 6.81
N PRO A 145 -12.61 -9.91 6.16
CA PRO A 145 -13.84 -9.94 5.35
C PRO A 145 -13.62 -9.25 3.99
N ALA A 146 -14.43 -9.54 2.96
CA ALA A 146 -14.37 -8.84 1.67
C ALA A 146 -14.83 -7.38 1.79
N LEU A 147 -13.97 -6.52 2.34
CA LEU A 147 -14.24 -5.13 2.69
C LEU A 147 -13.18 -4.22 2.07
N VAL A 148 -13.62 -3.17 1.38
CA VAL A 148 -12.75 -2.07 0.95
C VAL A 148 -12.94 -0.92 1.92
N ILE A 149 -11.85 -0.33 2.37
CA ILE A 149 -11.86 0.89 3.18
C ILE A 149 -11.15 2.01 2.43
N ALA A 150 -11.58 3.24 2.69
CA ALA A 150 -10.80 4.42 2.39
C ALA A 150 -10.58 5.23 3.65
N VAL A 151 -9.33 5.64 3.84
CA VAL A 151 -8.90 6.45 4.96
C VAL A 151 -8.32 7.75 4.44
N GLU A 152 -8.44 8.80 5.23
CA GLU A 152 -7.83 10.09 4.94
C GLU A 152 -6.30 9.94 4.99
N ARG A 153 -5.63 10.44 3.96
CA ARG A 153 -4.18 10.33 3.80
C ARG A 153 -3.40 11.06 4.89
N SER A 154 -3.92 12.18 5.39
CA SER A 154 -3.28 13.01 6.42
C SER A 154 -3.39 12.44 7.84
N SER A 155 -4.48 11.74 8.15
CA SER A 155 -4.81 11.34 9.54
C SER A 155 -5.00 9.84 9.75
N GLY A 156 -5.20 9.06 8.69
CA GLY A 156 -5.58 7.65 8.79
C GLY A 156 -7.04 7.42 9.20
N LYS A 157 -7.84 8.48 9.37
CA LYS A 157 -9.25 8.38 9.76
C LYS A 157 -10.08 7.72 8.65
N LEU A 158 -10.92 6.77 9.02
CA LEU A 158 -11.89 6.17 8.10
C LEU A 158 -12.82 7.23 7.49
N VAL A 159 -12.88 7.28 6.15
CA VAL A 159 -13.79 8.13 5.40
C VAL A 159 -15.01 7.33 4.97
N TRP A 160 -14.80 6.15 4.40
CA TRP A 160 -15.87 5.22 4.04
C TRP A 160 -15.38 3.78 4.04
N SER A 161 -16.33 2.85 4.10
CA SER A 161 -16.10 1.42 3.96
C SER A 161 -17.20 0.78 3.11
N THR A 162 -16.86 -0.20 2.29
CA THR A 162 -17.80 -0.93 1.43
C THR A 162 -17.53 -2.43 1.52
N LYS A 163 -18.53 -3.18 1.99
CA LYS A 163 -18.49 -4.64 1.98
C LYS A 163 -18.85 -5.12 0.58
N LEU A 164 -17.92 -5.78 -0.10
CA LEU A 164 -18.10 -6.27 -1.47
C LEU A 164 -18.88 -7.58 -1.51
N ASP A 165 -18.72 -8.43 -0.49
CA ASP A 165 -19.41 -9.72 -0.40
C ASP A 165 -19.74 -10.05 1.06
N SER A 166 -20.93 -10.59 1.29
CA SER A 166 -21.44 -10.94 2.62
C SER A 166 -20.94 -12.30 3.13
N HIS A 167 -20.46 -13.16 2.22
CA HIS A 167 -20.06 -14.53 2.52
C HIS A 167 -18.81 -14.59 3.41
N ALA A 168 -18.81 -15.47 4.40
CA ALA A 168 -17.74 -15.55 5.41
C ALA A 168 -16.37 -15.94 4.82
N ALA A 169 -16.37 -16.70 3.72
CA ALA A 169 -15.16 -17.10 3.01
C ALA A 169 -14.70 -16.07 1.96
N ALA A 170 -15.48 -15.01 1.71
CA ALA A 170 -15.10 -14.01 0.73
C ALA A 170 -13.95 -13.14 1.27
N VAL A 171 -12.90 -13.02 0.47
CA VAL A 171 -11.68 -12.30 0.80
C VAL A 171 -11.19 -11.48 -0.40
N ILE A 172 -10.57 -10.34 -0.14
CA ILE A 172 -9.91 -9.54 -1.18
C ILE A 172 -8.44 -9.93 -1.23
N MET A 173 -8.05 -10.55 -2.34
CA MET A 173 -6.67 -10.99 -2.59
C MET A 173 -5.88 -9.99 -3.45
N MET A 174 -6.58 -9.15 -4.22
CA MET A 174 -5.98 -8.27 -5.22
C MET A 174 -5.89 -6.83 -4.76
N SER A 175 -4.87 -6.14 -5.31
CA SER A 175 -4.64 -4.73 -5.07
C SER A 175 -5.45 -3.89 -6.05
N GLY A 176 -5.93 -2.75 -5.58
CA GLY A 176 -6.72 -1.85 -6.39
C GLY A 176 -5.87 -1.01 -7.34
N THR A 177 -6.58 -0.37 -8.28
CA THR A 177 -6.10 0.76 -9.07
C THR A 177 -7.19 1.82 -9.06
N TYR A 178 -6.81 3.08 -8.88
CA TYR A 178 -7.70 4.23 -8.93
C TYR A 178 -7.40 5.04 -10.18
N HIS A 179 -8.44 5.35 -10.95
CA HIS A 179 -8.37 6.29 -12.06
C HIS A 179 -9.52 7.29 -11.97
N LYS A 180 -9.19 8.58 -11.96
CA LYS A 180 -10.18 9.66 -12.05
C LYS A 180 -10.62 9.74 -13.51
N GLY A 181 -11.77 9.15 -13.81
CA GLY A 181 -12.24 8.99 -15.18
C GLY A 181 -12.43 10.32 -15.90
N ASP A 182 -11.63 10.55 -16.94
CA ASP A 182 -12.02 11.33 -18.11
C ASP A 182 -12.12 10.36 -19.29
N LYS A 183 -13.36 9.99 -19.63
CA LYS A 183 -13.80 9.25 -20.84
C LYS A 183 -12.72 8.40 -21.53
N LEU A 184 -12.57 7.14 -21.11
CA LEU A 184 -12.07 6.12 -22.03
C LEU A 184 -13.13 5.91 -23.15
N ARG A 185 -12.80 6.37 -24.37
CA ARG A 185 -13.55 6.05 -25.59
C ARG A 185 -13.31 4.58 -25.95
N HIS A 186 -14.06 3.66 -25.36
CA HIS A 186 -14.61 2.47 -26.02
C HIS A 186 -15.49 1.71 -25.04
N TRP A 187 -16.80 1.67 -25.26
CA TRP A 187 -17.71 0.74 -24.59
C TRP A 187 -18.97 0.55 -25.45
N GLU A 188 -19.18 -0.66 -25.95
CA GLU A 188 -20.44 -1.40 -25.78
C GLU A 188 -20.21 -2.18 -24.47
N LEU A 189 -21.03 -2.21 -23.42
CA LEU A 189 -22.46 -2.03 -23.24
C LEU A 189 -22.76 -1.20 -21.97
N LEU A 190 -23.87 -0.47 -22.04
CA LEU A 190 -24.49 0.29 -20.94
C LEU A 190 -25.06 -0.68 -19.90
N GLU A 191 -24.85 -0.38 -18.62
CA GLU A 191 -25.95 0.03 -17.72
C GLU A 191 -25.46 1.05 -16.68
N ARG A 192 -25.69 2.32 -17.02
CA ARG A 192 -26.17 3.43 -16.17
C ARG A 192 -25.91 3.33 -14.65
N PHE A 193 -24.70 3.65 -14.21
CA PHE A 193 -24.47 4.26 -12.89
C PHE A 193 -23.90 5.67 -13.05
N LYS A 194 -24.61 6.65 -12.45
CA LYS A 194 -24.21 8.07 -12.45
C LYS A 194 -22.94 8.24 -11.62
N THR A 195 -21.86 8.65 -12.28
CA THR A 195 -20.65 9.27 -11.68
C THR A 195 -20.19 8.69 -10.34
N THR A 196 -19.71 7.45 -10.36
CA THR A 196 -18.88 6.92 -9.27
C THR A 196 -17.50 6.66 -9.84
N LYS A 197 -16.49 7.30 -9.25
CA LYS A 197 -15.08 7.02 -9.52
C LYS A 197 -14.84 5.52 -9.28
N LEU A 198 -14.35 4.79 -10.28
CA LEU A 198 -14.26 3.32 -10.22
C LEU A 198 -12.87 2.90 -9.75
N CYS A 199 -12.80 2.19 -8.63
CA CYS A 199 -11.66 1.35 -8.26
C CYS A 199 -12.04 -0.11 -8.55
N SER A 200 -11.21 -0.84 -9.29
CA SER A 200 -11.44 -2.26 -9.58
C SER A 200 -10.71 -3.15 -8.58
N PHE A 201 -11.44 -4.02 -7.89
CA PHE A 201 -10.90 -5.08 -7.04
C PHE A 201 -11.59 -6.39 -7.43
N PRO A 202 -10.88 -7.36 -8.03
CA PRO A 202 -11.52 -8.64 -8.32
C PRO A 202 -11.59 -9.49 -7.03
N ILE A 203 -12.65 -10.28 -6.89
CA ILE A 203 -12.92 -11.15 -5.75
C ILE A 203 -12.68 -12.59 -6.24
N SER A 204 -11.79 -13.33 -5.58
CA SER A 204 -11.57 -14.75 -5.90
C SER A 204 -12.26 -15.63 -4.87
N GLY A 205 -13.21 -16.46 -5.30
CA GLY A 205 -13.74 -17.59 -4.53
C GLY A 205 -13.15 -18.90 -5.04
N GLY A 206 -12.33 -19.57 -4.23
CA GLY A 206 -11.73 -20.89 -4.53
C GLY A 206 -10.38 -21.12 -3.83
N MET A 207 -10.28 -22.19 -3.05
CA MET A 207 -9.14 -22.57 -2.19
C MET A 207 -7.91 -23.08 -2.94
N ASP A 208 -6.73 -22.83 -2.35
CA ASP A 208 -5.71 -23.87 -2.10
C ASP A 208 -4.83 -23.46 -0.89
N PRO A 209 -4.72 -24.24 0.21
CA PRO A 209 -3.99 -23.84 1.41
C PRO A 209 -2.72 -24.69 1.58
N LEU A 210 -1.59 -24.29 1.00
CA LEU A 210 -0.28 -24.83 1.37
C LEU A 210 0.84 -23.87 0.93
N SER A 211 1.81 -23.66 1.83
CA SER A 211 2.87 -22.63 1.83
C SER A 211 2.33 -21.23 2.20
N TRP A 212 2.77 -20.55 3.26
CA TRP A 212 4.15 -20.24 3.61
C TRP A 212 4.29 -19.95 5.12
N LEU A 213 5.27 -20.59 5.76
CA LEU A 213 5.83 -20.20 7.06
C LEU A 213 7.08 -19.35 6.78
N LEU A 214 7.07 -18.05 7.05
CA LEU A 214 8.26 -17.19 7.20
C LEU A 214 7.97 -16.04 8.23
N PRO A 215 8.98 -15.25 8.65
CA PRO A 215 9.45 -15.07 10.03
C PRO A 215 8.62 -14.10 10.89
N ARG A 216 8.73 -14.21 12.22
CA ARG A 216 7.93 -13.47 13.23
C ARG A 216 8.23 -11.98 13.36
N ASP A 217 9.21 -11.46 12.63
CA ASP A 217 9.68 -10.08 12.68
C ASP A 217 9.79 -9.54 11.26
N SER A 218 9.01 -8.52 10.93
CA SER A 218 9.06 -7.86 9.62
C SER A 218 9.33 -6.38 9.74
N VAL A 219 10.18 -5.91 8.83
CA VAL A 219 10.75 -4.58 8.82
C VAL A 219 10.54 -3.98 7.44
N VAL A 220 10.11 -2.71 7.37
CA VAL A 220 10.22 -1.91 6.15
C VAL A 220 11.58 -1.21 6.18
N SER A 221 12.37 -1.39 5.14
CA SER A 221 13.70 -0.79 5.04
C SER A 221 13.77 0.08 3.79
N LEU A 222 14.28 1.30 3.95
CA LEU A 222 14.67 2.13 2.81
C LEU A 222 16.19 2.12 2.67
N VAL A 223 16.67 1.92 1.45
CA VAL A 223 18.09 1.90 1.10
C VAL A 223 18.43 3.14 0.27
N ARG A 224 19.61 3.72 0.52
CA ARG A 224 20.14 4.91 -0.17
C ARG A 224 21.53 4.67 -0.73
#